data_AF-A0AAF1AHN8-F1
#
_entry.id   AF-A0AAF1AHN8-F1
#
_cell.length_a   1.000
_cell.length_b   1.000
_cell.length_c   1.000
_cell.angle_alpha   90.00
_cell.angle_beta   90.00
_cell.angle_gamma   90.00
#
_symmetry.space_group_name_H-M   'P 1'
#
loop_
_entity.id
_entity.type
_entity.pdbx_description
1 polymer ?
#
loop_
_entity_poly.entity_id
_entity_poly.type
_entity_poly.pdbx_seq_one_letter_code
_entity_poly.pdbx_strand_id
1 'polypeptide(L)' 'MPTIKQLIRNTRQPIRNVTKSPALRGCPQRRGTCTRVYVRLVQIMSWDKGKRNKTFSSINDQYRGIG' A
#
# COMPACT_ATOMS: atom_id res chain seq x y z
N MET A 1 32.93 7.71 -11.07
CA MET A 1 32.46 8.61 -12.14
C MET A 1 32.77 7.95 -13.49
N PRO A 2 31.79 7.61 -14.34
CA PRO A 2 32.08 6.99 -15.63
C PRO A 2 32.62 8.00 -16.65
N THR A 3 33.50 7.54 -17.55
CA THR A 3 34.12 8.35 -18.61
C THR A 3 33.27 8.35 -19.89
N ILE A 4 33.48 9.33 -20.78
CA ILE A 4 32.70 9.46 -22.03
C ILE A 4 32.83 8.21 -22.91
N LYS A 5 34.02 7.61 -23.00
CA LYS A 5 34.24 6.36 -23.77
C LYS A 5 33.42 5.19 -23.22
N GLN A 6 33.16 5.15 -21.92
CA GLN A 6 32.30 4.12 -21.32
C GLN A 6 30.83 4.34 -21.67
N LEU A 7 30.37 5.59 -21.74
CA LEU A 7 28.99 5.92 -22.11
C LEU A 7 28.70 5.71 -23.60
N ILE A 8 29.70 5.90 -24.46
CA ILE A 8 29.59 5.61 -25.91
C ILE A 8 29.44 4.10 -26.15
N ARG A 9 30.22 3.28 -25.43
CA ARG A 9 30.15 1.82 -25.54
C ARG A 9 28.91 1.23 -24.85
N ASN A 10 28.57 1.77 -23.68
CA ASN A 10 27.46 1.35 -22.85
C ASN A 10 26.58 2.56 -22.52
N THR A 11 25.56 2.80 -23.34
CA THR A 11 24.60 3.87 -23.11
C THR A 11 23.80 3.62 -21.84
N ARG A 12 23.53 4.67 -21.06
CA ARG A 12 22.67 4.58 -19.88
C ARG A 12 21.27 4.16 -20.29
N GLN A 13 20.76 3.10 -19.68
CA GLN A 13 19.39 2.67 -19.88
C GLN A 13 18.47 3.40 -18.90
N PRO A 14 17.31 3.91 -19.35
CA PRO A 14 16.33 4.50 -18.45
C PRO A 14 15.76 3.41 -17.51
N ILE A 15 15.51 3.78 -16.25
CA ILE A 15 14.87 2.90 -15.28
C ILE A 15 13.41 2.73 -15.68
N ARG A 16 12.96 1.48 -15.85
CA ARG A 16 11.55 1.18 -16.12
C ARG A 16 10.74 1.28 -14.84
N ASN A 17 9.80 2.21 -14.80
CA ASN A 17 8.89 2.38 -13.66
C ASN A 17 7.65 1.50 -13.84
N VAL A 18 7.37 0.64 -12.86
CA VAL A 18 6.15 -0.18 -12.82
C VAL A 18 5.11 0.49 -11.91
N THR A 19 3.88 0.58 -12.39
CA THR A 19 2.78 1.15 -11.59
C THR A 19 2.36 0.20 -10.48
N LYS A 20 2.16 0.72 -9.27
CA LYS A 20 1.63 -0.06 -8.13
C LYS A 20 0.19 -0.57 -8.37
N SER A 21 -0.52 0.01 -9.34
CA SER A 21 -1.93 -0.27 -9.63
C SER A 21 -2.17 -0.70 -11.09
N PRO A 22 -1.64 -1.86 -11.54
CA PRO A 22 -1.75 -2.30 -12.94
C PRO A 22 -3.19 -2.61 -13.38
N ALA A 23 -4.06 -3.00 -12.44
CA ALA A 23 -5.46 -3.33 -12.72
C ALA A 23 -6.25 -2.17 -13.32
N LEU A 24 -5.86 -0.92 -13.02
CA LEU A 24 -6.52 0.29 -13.50
C LEU A 24 -6.22 0.60 -14.97
N ARG A 25 -5.16 0.03 -15.58
CA ARG A 25 -4.75 0.30 -16.98
C ARG A 25 -4.87 1.78 -17.40
N GLY A 26 -4.47 2.71 -16.51
CA GLY A 26 -4.44 4.14 -16.79
C GLY A 26 -5.74 4.92 -16.59
N CYS A 27 -6.87 4.31 -16.24
CA CYS A 27 -8.09 5.07 -15.91
C CYS A 27 -8.17 5.37 -14.39
N PRO A 28 -8.79 6.50 -13.99
CA PRO A 28 -8.83 6.94 -12.59
C PRO A 28 -9.59 5.98 -11.66
N GLN A 29 -10.61 5.29 -12.18
CA GLN A 29 -11.37 4.29 -11.43
C GLN A 29 -11.92 3.21 -12.37
N ARG A 30 -12.04 1.96 -11.87
CA ARG A 30 -12.70 0.85 -12.56
C ARG A 30 -13.76 0.20 -11.70
N ARG A 31 -14.90 -0.15 -12.30
CA ARG A 31 -15.95 -0.95 -11.67
C ARG A 31 -15.53 -2.43 -11.67
N GLY A 32 -15.89 -3.14 -10.60
CA GLY A 32 -15.70 -4.58 -10.47
C GLY A 32 -16.75 -5.18 -9.54
N THR A 33 -16.94 -6.50 -9.61
CA THR A 33 -17.87 -7.25 -8.77
C THR A 33 -17.13 -7.95 -7.63
N CYS A 34 -17.73 -8.00 -6.45
CA CYS A 34 -17.15 -8.70 -5.30
C CYS A 34 -17.28 -10.20 -5.49
N THR A 35 -16.16 -10.93 -5.51
CA THR A 35 -16.18 -12.40 -5.59
C THR A 35 -16.44 -13.04 -4.23
N ARG A 36 -15.92 -12.45 -3.15
CA ARG A 36 -16.14 -12.89 -1.76
C ARG A 36 -16.08 -11.71 -0.80
N VAL A 37 -16.90 -11.77 0.24
CA VAL A 37 -16.97 -10.74 1.29
C VAL A 37 -16.55 -11.37 2.60
N TYR A 38 -15.46 -10.86 3.17
CA TYR A 38 -15.00 -11.26 4.50
C TYR A 38 -14.61 -10.02 5.28
N VAL A 39 -14.73 -10.14 6.60
CA VAL A 39 -14.23 -9.12 7.51
C VAL A 39 -12.76 -9.42 7.80
N ARG A 40 -11.89 -8.44 7.55
CA ARG A 40 -10.48 -8.49 7.98
C ARG A 40 -10.37 -7.71 9.29
N LEU A 41 -9.96 -8.37 10.36
CA LEU A 41 -9.52 -7.68 11.57
C LEU A 41 -8.13 -7.09 11.29
N VAL A 42 -8.05 -5.78 11.10
CA VAL A 42 -6.78 -5.06 11.01
C VAL A 42 -6.34 -4.73 12.43
N GLN A 43 -5.20 -5.25 12.86
CA GLN A 43 -4.59 -4.85 14.12
C GLN A 43 -3.96 -3.47 13.92
N ILE A 44 -4.64 -2.42 14.37
CA ILE A 44 -4.04 -1.08 14.45
C ILE A 44 -3.11 -1.10 15.67
N MET A 45 -1.83 -1.35 15.42
CA MET A 45 -0.82 -1.06 16.43
C MET A 45 -0.65 0.46 16.51
N SER A 46 -1.46 1.12 17.33
CA SER A 46 -1.17 2.49 17.75
C SER A 46 -0.03 2.43 18.75
N TRP A 47 1.14 2.94 18.37
CA TRP A 47 2.27 3.07 19.29
C TRP A 47 2.16 4.44 19.98
N ASP A 48 1.49 4.47 21.12
CA ASP A 48 1.46 5.65 21.98
C ASP A 48 2.81 5.75 22.72
N LYS A 49 3.61 6.77 22.38
CA LYS A 49 4.91 7.05 23.02
C LYS A 49 4.78 7.37 24.51
N GLY A 50 3.59 7.72 25.00
CA GLY A 50 3.37 8.17 26.37
C GLY A 50 3.00 7.08 27.38
N LYS A 51 2.49 5.93 26.93
CA LYS A 51 2.05 4.85 27.81
C LYS A 51 2.72 3.54 27.38
N ARG A 52 3.59 2.99 28.23
CA ARG A 52 4.31 1.72 28.01
C ARG A 52 3.38 0.50 28.07
N ASN A 53 2.23 0.54 27.40
CA ASN A 53 1.30 -0.57 27.29
C ASN A 53 0.63 -0.55 25.91
N LYS A 54 0.72 -1.68 25.21
CA LYS A 54 0.01 -1.93 23.96
C LYS A 54 -1.47 -2.09 24.29
N THR A 55 -2.29 -1.07 24.06
CA THR A 55 -3.74 -1.21 24.12
C THR A 55 -4.23 -1.88 22.84
N PHE A 56 -4.84 -3.06 22.98
CA PHE A 56 -5.46 -3.80 21.89
C PHE A 56 -6.92 -3.36 21.79
N SER A 57 -7.23 -2.38 20.94
CA SER A 57 -8.61 -2.03 20.63
C SER A 57 -9.08 -2.90 19.45
N SER A 58 -10.02 -3.80 19.72
CA SER A 58 -10.72 -4.54 18.67
C SER A 58 -11.83 -3.65 18.12
N ILE A 59 -11.85 -3.44 16.80
CA ILE A 59 -12.88 -2.63 16.10
C ILE A 59 -14.31 -3.20 16.29
N ASN A 60 -14.48 -4.40 16.85
CA ASN A 60 -15.79 -4.92 17.25
C ASN A 60 -16.53 -4.01 18.24
N ASP A 61 -15.85 -3.09 18.93
CA ASP A 61 -16.49 -2.07 19.78
C ASP A 61 -17.22 -0.96 18.98
N GLN A 62 -16.97 -0.78 17.68
CA GLN A 62 -17.65 0.25 16.86
C GLN A 62 -19.06 -0.15 16.39
N TYR A 63 -19.39 -1.45 16.39
CA TYR A 63 -20.71 -1.93 15.91
C TYR A 63 -21.75 -2.07 17.02
N ARG A 64 -21.40 -1.80 18.29
CA ARG A 64 -22.28 -2.01 19.46
C ARG A 64 -23.29 -0.88 19.72
N GLY A 65 -23.31 0.15 18.87
CA GLY A 65 -24.13 1.36 19.05
C GLY A 65 -25.01 1.74 17.85
N ILE A 66 -25.19 0.85 16.87
CA ILE A 66 -26.19 1.05 15.81
C ILE A 66 -27.46 0.32 16.24
N GLY A 67 -28.19 0.94 17.16
CA GLY A 67 -29.54 0.56 17.58
C GLY A 67 -30.46 1.76 17.38
#